data_AF-A0A2G5SNG2-F1
#
_entry.id   AF-A0A2G5SNG2-F1
#
_cell.length_a   1.000
_cell.length_b   1.000
_cell.length_c   1.000
_cell.angle_alpha   90.00
_cell.angle_beta   90.00
_cell.angle_gamma   90.00
#
_symmetry.space_group_name_H-M   'P 1'
#
loop_
_entity.id
_entity.type
_entity.pdbx_description
1 polymer ?
#
loop_
_entity_poly.entity_id
_entity_poly.type
_entity_poly.pdbx_seq_one_letter_code
_entity_poly.pdbx_strand_id
1 'polypeptide(L)'
;MDAPNDPQVKVEGPAERQVRQREERMQLPKIEVKYVPEEWKVLYKEQHTEKFNASVEFLQTMMGINREEAEETLLDILTKTTFIEINLMVNGAQDAEKLFGNLLEAKNEELGIPFSSQQEVADFCDGMSLIFRKESNEYRNAGVQGRRLVQELKKRLRGGDSIDEDNIHQVLEEFCENIEVDERLKNFAQQEAGLDYPSLRDISKTIPEFNYDKTTGRLGLSPDADKSLMLNAPIFTDTIHSSHEKKLDRSRTISALAIYSKTTYPDCQRFFTDDEKIRGVEARIFWKRPRQDGNMPQNGNGPQNGNGPQNGNGPQNVNRPKTRNPPGKTAAMNCPRKTTSQIKARNPQN
;
A
#
# COMPACT_ATOMS: atom_id res chain seq x y z
N MET A 1 26.82 -57.09 -23.86
CA MET A 1 26.73 -56.46 -22.53
C MET A 1 27.05 -54.99 -22.76
N ASP A 2 26.03 -54.22 -23.12
CA ASP A 2 26.17 -52.77 -23.33
C ASP A 2 25.74 -52.07 -22.05
N ALA A 3 26.62 -51.24 -21.50
CA ALA A 3 26.35 -50.41 -20.34
C ALA A 3 25.39 -49.27 -20.71
N PRO A 4 24.46 -48.87 -19.82
CA PRO A 4 23.52 -47.79 -20.13
C PRO A 4 24.22 -46.43 -20.06
N ASN A 5 23.93 -45.59 -21.05
CA ASN A 5 24.30 -44.17 -21.07
C ASN A 5 23.48 -43.42 -20.02
N ASP A 6 24.15 -42.90 -18.99
CA ASP A 6 23.56 -41.98 -18.02
C ASP A 6 23.39 -40.59 -18.68
N PRO A 7 22.19 -39.97 -18.64
CA PRO A 7 22.02 -38.62 -19.15
C PRO A 7 22.77 -37.63 -18.24
N GLN A 8 23.76 -36.95 -18.82
CA GLN A 8 24.47 -35.86 -18.16
C GLN A 8 23.48 -34.77 -17.73
N VAL A 9 23.20 -34.71 -16.43
CA VAL A 9 22.49 -33.59 -15.81
C VAL A 9 23.39 -32.36 -15.95
N LYS A 10 23.04 -31.48 -16.89
CA LYS A 10 23.69 -30.19 -17.08
C LYS A 10 23.44 -29.36 -15.81
N VAL A 11 24.48 -29.19 -15.00
CA VAL A 11 24.43 -28.35 -13.81
C VAL A 11 24.45 -26.89 -14.27
N GLU A 12 23.28 -26.25 -14.31
CA GLU A 12 23.13 -24.83 -14.66
C GLU A 12 23.93 -23.94 -13.72
N GLY A 13 24.71 -23.03 -14.30
CA GLY A 13 25.57 -22.11 -13.56
C GLY A 13 24.78 -21.05 -12.77
N PRO A 14 25.39 -20.38 -11.78
CA PRO A 14 24.73 -19.34 -10.97
C PRO A 14 24.17 -18.17 -11.80
N ALA A 15 24.83 -17.85 -12.92
CA ALA A 15 24.40 -16.80 -13.85
C ALA A 15 23.20 -17.21 -14.69
N GLU A 16 23.14 -18.47 -15.13
CA GLU A 16 22.00 -19.02 -15.89
C GLU A 16 20.76 -19.14 -15.01
N ARG A 17 20.93 -19.53 -13.72
CA ARG A 17 19.85 -19.46 -12.72
C ARG A 17 19.34 -18.02 -12.51
N GLN A 18 20.22 -17.03 -12.48
CA GLN A 18 19.80 -15.63 -12.32
C GLN A 18 19.06 -15.10 -13.55
N VAL A 19 19.49 -15.47 -14.76
CA VAL A 19 18.81 -15.09 -16.01
C VAL A 19 17.45 -15.79 -16.10
N ARG A 20 17.39 -17.09 -15.81
CA ARG A 20 16.13 -17.86 -15.79
C ARG A 20 15.16 -17.34 -14.73
N GLN A 21 15.63 -17.04 -13.51
CA GLN A 21 14.81 -16.38 -12.49
C GLN A 21 14.37 -14.97 -12.91
N ARG A 22 15.11 -14.27 -13.78
CA ARG A 22 14.76 -12.95 -14.30
C ARG A 22 13.74 -13.06 -15.44
N GLU A 23 13.81 -14.11 -16.24
CA GLU A 23 12.88 -14.45 -17.32
C GLU A 23 11.56 -15.04 -16.78
N GLU A 24 11.62 -15.92 -15.76
CA GLU A 24 10.45 -16.40 -15.01
C GLU A 24 9.77 -15.24 -14.25
N ARG A 25 10.55 -14.28 -13.73
CA ARG A 25 10.01 -13.01 -13.20
C ARG A 25 9.34 -12.14 -14.27
N MET A 26 9.70 -12.26 -15.54
CA MET A 26 8.98 -11.61 -16.63
C MET A 26 7.65 -12.31 -16.98
N GLN A 27 7.41 -13.54 -16.50
CA GLN A 27 6.20 -14.32 -16.80
C GLN A 27 5.06 -14.21 -15.77
N LEU A 28 5.26 -13.62 -14.59
CA LEU A 28 4.11 -13.34 -13.70
C LEU A 28 3.16 -12.36 -14.40
N PRO A 29 1.89 -12.75 -14.64
CA PRO A 29 0.95 -11.94 -15.40
C PRO A 29 0.73 -10.59 -14.71
N LYS A 30 0.46 -9.58 -15.54
CA LYS A 30 0.09 -8.26 -15.03
C LYS A 30 -1.23 -8.40 -14.28
N ILE A 31 -1.38 -7.73 -13.15
CA ILE A 31 -2.68 -7.65 -12.46
C ILE A 31 -3.63 -6.88 -13.37
N GLU A 32 -4.71 -7.54 -13.81
CA GLU A 32 -5.73 -7.01 -14.70
C GLU A 32 -7.05 -6.87 -13.95
N VAL A 33 -7.81 -5.82 -14.25
CA VAL A 33 -9.07 -5.52 -13.56
C VAL A 33 -10.23 -6.45 -13.94
N LYS A 34 -10.05 -7.35 -14.91
CA LYS A 34 -11.12 -8.18 -15.47
C LYS A 34 -11.79 -9.04 -14.39
N TYR A 35 -13.12 -9.07 -14.40
CA TYR A 35 -13.89 -9.91 -13.49
C TYR A 35 -13.83 -11.40 -13.91
N VAL A 36 -13.07 -12.21 -13.14
CA VAL A 36 -12.88 -13.65 -13.36
C VAL A 36 -13.14 -14.45 -12.06
N PRO A 37 -14.38 -14.44 -11.54
CA PRO A 37 -14.68 -14.95 -10.20
C PRO A 37 -14.36 -16.44 -10.01
N GLU A 38 -14.61 -17.29 -11.01
CA GLU A 38 -14.35 -18.73 -10.90
C GLU A 38 -12.86 -19.06 -10.74
N GLU A 39 -11.99 -18.33 -11.43
CA GLU A 39 -10.54 -18.47 -11.25
C GLU A 39 -10.14 -18.06 -9.83
N TRP A 40 -10.66 -16.94 -9.32
CA TRP A 40 -10.37 -16.48 -7.96
C TRP A 40 -10.85 -17.46 -6.89
N LYS A 41 -12.03 -18.06 -7.07
CA LYS A 41 -12.56 -19.07 -6.13
C LYS A 41 -11.60 -20.26 -6.01
N VAL A 42 -11.06 -20.73 -7.14
CA VAL A 42 -10.04 -21.81 -7.14
C VAL A 42 -8.78 -21.36 -6.42
N LEU A 43 -8.27 -20.17 -6.74
CA LEU A 43 -7.06 -19.64 -6.10
C LEU A 43 -7.20 -19.51 -4.58
N TYR A 44 -8.34 -19.06 -4.06
CA TYR A 44 -8.57 -18.99 -2.61
C TYR A 44 -8.53 -20.37 -1.95
N LYS A 45 -9.12 -21.39 -2.58
CA LYS A 45 -9.12 -22.76 -2.06
C LYS A 45 -7.73 -23.38 -2.08
N GLU A 46 -6.95 -23.12 -3.12
CA GLU A 46 -5.63 -23.76 -3.34
C GLU A 46 -4.48 -23.02 -2.65
N GLN A 47 -4.41 -21.69 -2.76
CA GLN A 47 -3.28 -20.91 -2.25
C GLN A 47 -3.43 -20.53 -0.78
N HIS A 48 -4.67 -20.52 -0.27
CA HIS A 48 -4.97 -20.12 1.10
C HIS A 48 -5.77 -21.18 1.86
N THR A 49 -5.59 -22.47 1.54
CA THR A 49 -6.40 -23.60 2.05
C THR A 49 -6.62 -23.55 3.56
N GLU A 50 -5.56 -23.37 4.36
CA GLU A 50 -5.66 -23.35 5.82
C GLU A 50 -6.51 -22.18 6.33
N LYS A 51 -6.20 -20.95 5.87
CA LYS A 51 -6.93 -19.74 6.25
C LYS A 51 -8.37 -19.77 5.73
N PHE A 52 -8.58 -20.31 4.53
CA PHE A 52 -9.89 -20.47 3.93
C PHE A 52 -10.76 -21.40 4.78
N ASN A 53 -10.27 -22.61 5.07
CA ASN A 53 -11.00 -23.58 5.90
C ASN A 53 -11.31 -23.05 7.31
N ALA A 54 -10.33 -22.41 7.97
CA ALA A 54 -10.56 -21.79 9.28
C ALA A 54 -11.61 -20.66 9.22
N SER A 55 -11.66 -19.91 8.12
CA SER A 55 -12.65 -18.85 7.91
C SER A 55 -14.04 -19.42 7.63
N VAL A 56 -14.14 -20.53 6.90
CA VAL A 56 -15.40 -21.27 6.69
C VAL A 56 -15.94 -21.77 8.02
N GLU A 57 -15.11 -22.43 8.84
CA GLU A 57 -15.52 -22.94 10.16
C GLU A 57 -15.99 -21.81 11.11
N PHE A 58 -15.30 -20.67 11.09
CA PHE A 58 -15.73 -19.49 11.81
C PHE A 58 -17.13 -19.02 11.33
N LEU A 59 -17.33 -18.91 10.03
CA LEU A 59 -18.59 -18.45 9.44
C LEU A 59 -19.75 -19.42 9.73
N GLN A 60 -19.51 -20.73 9.64
CA GLN A 60 -20.48 -21.76 10.03
C GLN A 60 -20.94 -21.57 11.47
N THR A 61 -19.98 -21.40 12.39
CA THR A 61 -20.27 -21.25 13.82
C THR A 61 -21.00 -19.95 14.11
N MET A 62 -20.58 -18.85 13.47
CA MET A 62 -21.13 -17.51 13.70
C MET A 62 -22.56 -17.37 13.14
N MET A 63 -22.83 -17.93 11.96
CA MET A 63 -24.14 -17.82 11.31
C MET A 63 -25.08 -19.01 11.59
N GLY A 64 -24.57 -20.11 12.13
CA GLY A 64 -25.35 -21.33 12.35
C GLY A 64 -25.75 -22.04 11.05
N ILE A 65 -24.94 -21.91 10.00
CA ILE A 65 -25.18 -22.47 8.66
C ILE A 65 -24.32 -23.70 8.39
N ASN A 66 -24.67 -24.47 7.37
CA ASN A 66 -23.90 -25.65 7.00
C ASN A 66 -22.59 -25.27 6.27
N ARG A 67 -21.71 -26.25 6.04
CA ARG A 67 -20.37 -26.00 5.48
C ARG A 67 -20.43 -25.47 4.05
N GLU A 68 -21.31 -26.04 3.24
CA GLU A 68 -21.47 -25.68 1.83
C GLU A 68 -21.97 -24.24 1.70
N GLU A 69 -22.98 -23.86 2.49
CA GLU A 69 -23.51 -22.49 2.56
C GLU A 69 -22.46 -21.48 3.05
N ALA A 70 -21.68 -21.84 4.07
CA ALA A 70 -20.59 -20.98 4.56
C ALA A 70 -19.50 -20.82 3.51
N GLU A 71 -19.13 -21.89 2.82
CA GLU A 71 -18.15 -21.84 1.75
C GLU A 71 -18.60 -20.94 0.60
N GLU A 72 -19.85 -21.10 0.14
CA GLU A 72 -20.44 -20.28 -0.91
C GLU A 72 -20.49 -18.81 -0.51
N THR A 73 -20.97 -18.51 0.70
CA THR A 73 -21.05 -17.15 1.25
C THR A 73 -19.67 -16.51 1.33
N LEU A 74 -18.67 -17.23 1.84
CA LEU A 74 -17.32 -16.71 1.96
C LEU A 74 -16.70 -16.42 0.59
N LEU A 75 -16.91 -17.30 -0.39
CA LEU A 75 -16.42 -17.12 -1.75
C LEU A 75 -17.08 -15.93 -2.47
N ASP A 76 -18.38 -15.70 -2.26
CA ASP A 76 -19.06 -14.50 -2.77
C ASP A 76 -18.42 -13.22 -2.22
N ILE A 77 -18.19 -13.17 -0.90
CA ILE A 77 -17.53 -12.03 -0.25
C ILE A 77 -16.10 -11.85 -0.80
N LEU A 78 -15.32 -12.92 -0.86
CA LEU A 78 -13.92 -12.86 -1.31
C LEU A 78 -13.77 -12.46 -2.78
N THR A 79 -14.68 -12.91 -3.66
CA THR A 79 -14.67 -12.50 -5.07
C THR A 79 -15.04 -11.03 -5.24
N LYS A 80 -16.05 -10.53 -4.51
CA LYS A 80 -16.37 -9.10 -4.41
C LYS A 80 -15.20 -8.27 -3.90
N THR A 81 -14.56 -8.73 -2.81
CA THR A 81 -13.35 -8.10 -2.25
C THR A 81 -12.24 -8.03 -3.28
N THR A 82 -11.92 -9.14 -3.94
CA THR A 82 -10.86 -9.20 -4.94
C THR A 82 -11.12 -8.23 -6.08
N PHE A 83 -12.36 -8.17 -6.56
CA PHE A 83 -12.71 -7.30 -7.68
C PHE A 83 -12.51 -5.81 -7.37
N ILE A 84 -12.91 -5.39 -6.17
CA ILE A 84 -12.70 -4.02 -5.69
C ILE A 84 -11.20 -3.78 -5.44
N GLU A 85 -10.50 -4.69 -4.75
CA GLU A 85 -9.09 -4.53 -4.41
C GLU A 85 -8.24 -4.31 -5.66
N ILE A 86 -8.45 -5.11 -6.71
CA ILE A 86 -7.75 -4.97 -7.98
C ILE A 86 -8.06 -3.62 -8.65
N ASN A 87 -9.33 -3.20 -8.66
CA ASN A 87 -9.71 -1.93 -9.25
C ASN A 87 -9.07 -0.74 -8.53
N LEU A 88 -9.05 -0.75 -7.20
CA LEU A 88 -8.35 0.26 -6.40
C LEU A 88 -6.83 0.21 -6.67
N MET A 89 -6.26 -0.99 -6.77
CA MET A 89 -4.84 -1.18 -7.05
C MET A 89 -4.41 -0.57 -8.39
N VAL A 90 -5.21 -0.77 -9.44
CA VAL A 90 -4.89 -0.33 -10.82
C VAL A 90 -5.30 1.11 -11.09
N ASN A 91 -6.50 1.51 -10.64
CA ASN A 91 -7.11 2.81 -10.95
C ASN A 91 -6.90 3.86 -9.84
N GLY A 92 -6.30 3.48 -8.72
CA GLY A 92 -6.04 4.35 -7.58
C GLY A 92 -7.24 4.48 -6.65
N ALA A 93 -7.15 5.44 -5.74
CA ALA A 93 -8.21 5.76 -4.80
C ALA A 93 -9.41 6.37 -5.53
N GLN A 94 -10.61 5.97 -5.12
CA GLN A 94 -11.85 6.24 -5.84
C GLN A 94 -13.01 6.39 -4.87
N ASP A 95 -13.91 7.33 -5.13
CA ASP A 95 -15.23 7.30 -4.51
C ASP A 95 -16.10 6.16 -5.06
N ALA A 96 -17.27 5.95 -4.44
CA ALA A 96 -18.17 4.84 -4.78
C ALA A 96 -18.70 4.91 -6.23
N GLU A 97 -18.99 6.11 -6.73
CA GLU A 97 -19.51 6.33 -8.08
C GLU A 97 -18.47 5.93 -9.13
N LYS A 98 -17.26 6.47 -8.99
CA LYS A 98 -16.14 6.17 -9.90
C LYS A 98 -15.73 4.70 -9.81
N LEU A 99 -15.69 4.13 -8.61
CA LEU A 99 -15.38 2.72 -8.41
C LEU A 99 -16.42 1.85 -9.11
N PHE A 100 -17.72 2.10 -8.92
CA PHE A 100 -18.78 1.35 -9.59
C PHE A 100 -18.71 1.48 -11.12
N GLY A 101 -18.43 2.67 -11.65
CA GLY A 101 -18.20 2.87 -13.09
C GLY A 101 -17.07 2.00 -13.64
N ASN A 102 -15.92 1.96 -12.94
CA ASN A 102 -14.79 1.12 -13.35
C ASN A 102 -15.08 -0.39 -13.21
N LEU A 103 -15.84 -0.80 -12.20
CA LEU A 103 -16.30 -2.20 -12.08
C LEU A 103 -17.19 -2.58 -13.28
N LEU A 104 -18.08 -1.69 -13.73
CA LEU A 104 -18.91 -1.93 -14.91
C LEU A 104 -18.08 -2.03 -16.21
N GLU A 105 -17.02 -1.23 -16.34
CA GLU A 105 -16.09 -1.31 -17.48
C GLU A 105 -15.26 -2.60 -17.47
N ALA A 106 -14.93 -3.08 -16.27
CA ALA A 106 -14.15 -4.29 -16.06
C ALA A 106 -14.96 -5.60 -16.12
N LYS A 107 -16.27 -5.51 -16.42
CA LYS A 107 -17.15 -6.68 -16.53
C LYS A 107 -16.67 -7.63 -17.62
N ASN A 108 -16.93 -8.91 -17.41
CA ASN A 108 -16.83 -9.91 -18.46
C ASN A 108 -18.16 -9.94 -19.22
N GLU A 109 -18.14 -9.98 -20.56
CA GLU A 109 -19.38 -9.94 -21.36
C GLU A 109 -20.34 -11.10 -21.04
N GLU A 110 -19.81 -12.23 -20.57
CA GLU A 110 -20.57 -13.43 -20.22
C GLU A 110 -21.08 -13.43 -18.76
N LEU A 111 -20.47 -12.62 -17.88
CA LEU A 111 -20.76 -12.61 -16.44
C LEU A 111 -21.14 -11.21 -15.97
N GLY A 112 -22.32 -11.09 -15.35
CA GLY A 112 -22.69 -9.87 -14.62
C GLY A 112 -21.70 -9.59 -13.47
N ILE A 113 -21.49 -8.32 -13.16
CA ILE A 113 -20.73 -7.94 -11.96
C ILE A 113 -21.58 -8.16 -10.71
N PRO A 114 -20.97 -8.36 -9.54
CA PRO A 114 -21.70 -8.74 -8.32
C PRO A 114 -22.29 -7.53 -7.57
N PHE A 115 -22.46 -6.38 -8.25
CA PHE A 115 -22.98 -5.15 -7.68
C PHE A 115 -24.01 -4.53 -8.62
N SER A 116 -25.12 -4.08 -8.05
CA SER A 116 -26.25 -3.48 -8.77
C SER A 116 -26.21 -1.95 -8.76
N SER A 117 -25.48 -1.34 -7.83
CA SER A 117 -25.41 0.12 -7.69
C SER A 117 -24.14 0.60 -6.98
N GLN A 118 -23.84 1.89 -7.11
CA GLN A 118 -22.79 2.57 -6.35
C GLN A 118 -23.01 2.51 -4.83
N GLN A 119 -24.27 2.51 -4.37
CA GLN A 119 -24.59 2.44 -2.94
C GLN A 119 -24.21 1.06 -2.39
N GLU A 120 -24.50 -0.01 -3.14
CA GLU A 120 -24.11 -1.36 -2.75
C GLU A 120 -22.59 -1.53 -2.68
N VAL A 121 -21.84 -0.89 -3.59
CA VAL A 121 -20.37 -0.85 -3.53
C VAL A 121 -19.89 -0.12 -2.27
N ALA A 122 -20.51 1.03 -1.94
CA ALA A 122 -20.16 1.80 -0.75
C ALA A 122 -20.44 1.01 0.54
N ASP A 123 -21.62 0.41 0.65
CA ASP A 123 -22.05 -0.38 1.79
C ASP A 123 -21.13 -1.61 1.97
N PHE A 124 -20.78 -2.27 0.87
CA PHE A 124 -19.83 -3.38 0.90
C PHE A 124 -18.44 -2.92 1.34
N CYS A 125 -17.93 -1.80 0.81
CA CYS A 125 -16.62 -1.29 1.22
C CYS A 125 -16.59 -0.90 2.70
N ASP A 126 -17.64 -0.21 3.16
CA ASP A 126 -17.78 0.22 4.56
C ASP A 126 -17.89 -0.99 5.51
N GLY A 127 -18.57 -2.07 5.08
CA GLY A 127 -18.64 -3.34 5.81
C GLY A 127 -17.32 -4.14 5.82
N MET A 128 -16.40 -3.82 4.92
CA MET A 128 -15.11 -4.50 4.74
C MET A 128 -13.95 -3.57 5.13
N SER A 129 -14.14 -2.75 6.17
CA SER A 129 -13.26 -1.65 6.60
C SER A 129 -11.82 -2.06 6.97
N LEU A 130 -11.61 -3.34 7.30
CA LEU A 130 -10.26 -3.90 7.47
C LEU A 130 -9.48 -3.93 6.14
N ILE A 131 -10.16 -4.16 5.01
CA ILE A 131 -9.54 -4.22 3.69
C ILE A 131 -9.65 -2.89 2.95
N PHE A 132 -10.80 -2.22 3.05
CA PHE A 132 -11.05 -0.96 2.36
C PHE A 132 -11.13 0.19 3.37
N ARG A 133 -10.10 1.02 3.38
CA ARG A 133 -10.06 2.24 4.19
C ARG A 133 -10.76 3.35 3.44
N LYS A 134 -11.57 4.12 4.16
CA LYS A 134 -12.22 5.33 3.65
C LYS A 134 -11.51 6.56 4.18
N GLU A 135 -10.95 7.36 3.27
CA GLU A 135 -10.33 8.64 3.59
C GLU A 135 -11.06 9.74 2.84
N SER A 136 -11.70 10.64 3.60
CA SER A 136 -12.68 11.59 3.06
C SER A 136 -13.83 10.84 2.36
N ASN A 137 -13.88 10.85 1.03
CA ASN A 137 -14.92 10.19 0.24
C ASN A 137 -14.34 9.07 -0.66
N GLU A 138 -13.04 8.81 -0.58
CA GLU A 138 -12.37 7.82 -1.43
C GLU A 138 -12.04 6.55 -0.64
N TYR A 139 -12.23 5.42 -1.29
CA TYR A 139 -11.79 4.11 -0.84
C TYR A 139 -10.34 3.84 -1.27
N ARG A 140 -9.60 3.19 -0.37
CA ARG A 140 -8.21 2.75 -0.55
C ARG A 140 -8.06 1.34 0.00
N ASN A 141 -7.14 0.57 -0.57
CA ASN A 141 -6.76 -0.71 0.02
C ASN A 141 -5.94 -0.50 1.30
N ALA A 142 -6.14 -1.34 2.31
CA ALA A 142 -5.22 -1.52 3.42
C ALA A 142 -4.08 -2.46 3.02
N GLY A 143 -2.89 -2.24 3.57
CA GLY A 143 -1.74 -3.12 3.43
C GLY A 143 -1.90 -4.43 4.19
N VAL A 144 -1.16 -5.45 3.77
CA VAL A 144 -1.24 -6.80 4.35
C VAL A 144 -0.84 -6.76 5.82
N GLN A 145 0.28 -6.11 6.12
CA GLN A 145 0.76 -6.03 7.50
C GLN A 145 -0.09 -5.11 8.38
N GLY A 146 -0.71 -4.08 7.81
CA GLY A 146 -1.70 -3.26 8.53
C GLY A 146 -2.91 -4.10 8.99
N ARG A 147 -3.44 -4.97 8.10
CA ARG A 147 -4.54 -5.88 8.45
C ARG A 147 -4.16 -6.89 9.52
N ARG A 148 -2.95 -7.48 9.41
CA ARG A 148 -2.42 -8.43 10.39
C ARG A 148 -2.18 -7.77 11.74
N LEU A 149 -1.66 -6.53 11.77
CA LEU A 149 -1.48 -5.76 13.00
C LEU A 149 -2.81 -5.55 13.71
N VAL A 150 -3.87 -5.18 12.98
CA VAL A 150 -5.21 -5.03 13.58
C VAL A 150 -5.69 -6.33 14.24
N GLN A 151 -5.50 -7.49 13.58
CA GLN A 151 -5.87 -8.78 14.18
C GLN A 151 -5.03 -9.10 15.43
N GLU A 152 -3.74 -8.76 15.44
CA GLU A 152 -2.87 -8.92 16.61
C GLU A 152 -3.31 -8.02 17.77
N LEU A 153 -3.64 -6.75 17.51
CA LEU A 153 -4.18 -5.84 18.52
C LEU A 153 -5.46 -6.40 19.14
N LYS A 154 -6.37 -6.92 18.31
CA LYS A 154 -7.60 -7.56 18.79
C LYS A 154 -7.30 -8.80 19.63
N LYS A 155 -6.35 -9.64 19.22
CA LYS A 155 -5.94 -10.84 19.98
C LYS A 155 -5.42 -10.47 21.37
N ARG A 156 -4.57 -9.45 21.47
CA ARG A 156 -4.02 -8.94 22.73
C ARG A 156 -5.10 -8.36 23.64
N LEU A 157 -5.97 -7.49 23.11
CA LEU A 157 -7.08 -6.92 23.86
C LEU A 157 -8.04 -8.01 24.39
N ARG A 158 -8.31 -9.06 23.60
CA ARG A 158 -9.10 -10.21 24.06
C ARG A 158 -8.36 -11.02 25.14
N GLY A 159 -7.03 -11.06 25.09
CA GLY A 159 -6.17 -11.64 26.11
C GLY A 159 -6.10 -10.85 27.43
N GLY A 160 -6.68 -9.64 27.45
CA GLY A 160 -6.70 -8.77 28.64
C GLY A 160 -5.58 -7.72 28.66
N ASP A 161 -4.79 -7.61 27.59
CA ASP A 161 -3.76 -6.58 27.49
C ASP A 161 -4.39 -5.18 27.44
N SER A 162 -3.72 -4.20 28.05
CA SER A 162 -4.08 -2.79 27.93
C SER A 162 -3.18 -2.14 26.89
N ILE A 163 -3.75 -1.62 25.80
CA ILE A 163 -3.02 -0.95 24.73
C ILE A 163 -3.34 0.54 24.74
N ASP A 164 -2.32 1.38 24.83
CA ASP A 164 -2.41 2.84 24.84
C ASP A 164 -1.28 3.51 24.05
N GLU A 165 -1.35 4.83 23.91
CA GLU A 165 -0.37 5.62 23.16
C GLU A 165 1.06 5.50 23.73
N ASP A 166 1.21 5.14 25.01
CA ASP A 166 2.52 4.99 25.64
C ASP A 166 3.15 3.64 25.31
N ASN A 167 2.38 2.57 25.09
CA ASN A 167 2.91 1.22 24.87
C ASN A 167 2.75 0.66 23.45
N ILE A 168 1.98 1.31 22.58
CA ILE A 168 1.75 0.85 21.20
C ILE A 168 3.04 0.61 20.40
N HIS A 169 4.10 1.36 20.70
CA HIS A 169 5.40 1.18 20.04
C HIS A 169 6.03 -0.20 20.33
N GLN A 170 5.88 -0.72 21.55
CA GLN A 170 6.39 -2.05 21.94
C GLN A 170 5.57 -3.14 21.25
N VAL A 171 4.24 -2.99 21.23
CA VAL A 171 3.35 -3.91 20.51
C VAL A 171 3.71 -3.98 19.03
N LEU A 172 4.00 -2.84 18.41
CA LEU A 172 4.42 -2.77 17.01
C LEU A 172 5.80 -3.41 16.79
N GLU A 173 6.77 -3.18 17.68
CA GLU A 173 8.10 -3.79 17.61
C GLU A 173 8.00 -5.32 17.70
N GLU A 174 7.30 -5.84 18.72
CA GLU A 174 7.05 -7.27 18.89
C GLU A 174 6.30 -7.87 17.70
N PHE A 175 5.32 -7.17 17.13
CA PHE A 175 4.65 -7.61 15.92
C PHE A 175 5.64 -7.71 14.75
N CYS A 176 6.44 -6.68 14.52
CA CYS A 176 7.42 -6.60 13.44
C CYS A 176 8.53 -7.66 13.53
N GLU A 177 8.93 -8.06 14.74
CA GLU A 177 9.89 -9.16 14.96
C GLU A 177 9.33 -10.52 14.55
N ASN A 178 8.01 -10.69 14.68
CA ASN A 178 7.32 -11.96 14.42
C ASN A 178 6.67 -12.04 13.02
N ILE A 179 6.92 -11.07 12.12
CA ILE A 179 6.40 -11.14 10.76
C ILE A 179 7.09 -12.28 9.99
N GLU A 180 6.32 -13.31 9.67
CA GLU A 180 6.74 -14.42 8.83
C GLU A 180 6.52 -14.11 7.35
N VAL A 181 7.59 -13.72 6.66
CA VAL A 181 7.65 -13.51 5.20
C VAL A 181 9.03 -13.93 4.66
N ASP A 182 9.16 -14.06 3.34
CA ASP A 182 10.46 -14.24 2.69
C ASP A 182 11.44 -13.12 3.14
N GLU A 183 12.69 -13.48 3.43
CA GLU A 183 13.70 -12.56 3.94
C GLU A 183 13.89 -11.32 3.05
N ARG A 184 13.69 -11.46 1.73
CA ARG A 184 13.76 -10.34 0.78
C ARG A 184 12.64 -9.32 0.96
N LEU A 185 11.49 -9.74 1.48
CA LEU A 185 10.32 -8.91 1.73
C LEU A 185 10.25 -8.40 3.17
N LYS A 186 11.06 -8.95 4.07
CA LYS A 186 11.01 -8.68 5.52
C LYS A 186 11.08 -7.18 5.86
N ASN A 187 12.02 -6.46 5.27
CA ASN A 187 12.16 -5.01 5.51
C ASN A 187 10.92 -4.23 5.06
N PHE A 188 10.34 -4.57 3.90
CA PHE A 188 9.12 -3.93 3.43
C PHE A 188 7.94 -4.25 4.35
N ALA A 189 7.79 -5.51 4.75
CA ALA A 189 6.70 -5.95 5.61
C ALA A 189 6.76 -5.26 6.99
N GLN A 190 7.94 -5.19 7.61
CA GLN A 190 8.14 -4.47 8.87
C GLN A 190 7.77 -2.98 8.77
N GLN A 191 8.13 -2.33 7.67
CA GLN A 191 7.75 -0.94 7.44
C GLN A 191 6.25 -0.78 7.16
N GLU A 192 5.62 -1.73 6.46
CA GLU A 192 4.21 -1.67 6.07
C GLU A 192 3.26 -1.65 7.28
N ALA A 193 3.60 -2.36 8.35
CA ALA A 193 2.74 -2.56 9.52
C ALA A 193 2.19 -1.25 10.11
N GLY A 194 3.01 -0.19 10.13
CA GLY A 194 2.65 1.11 10.70
C GLY A 194 2.07 2.13 9.71
N LEU A 195 1.91 1.79 8.42
CA LEU A 195 1.58 2.78 7.39
C LEU A 195 0.08 3.08 7.30
N ASP A 196 -0.77 2.09 7.52
CA ASP A 196 -2.21 2.24 7.30
C ASP A 196 -2.92 2.92 8.48
N TYR A 197 -2.39 2.79 9.70
CA TYR A 197 -3.03 3.31 10.90
C TYR A 197 -2.02 4.10 11.74
N PRO A 198 -1.95 5.43 11.57
CA PRO A 198 -0.92 6.25 12.22
C PRO A 198 -1.15 6.45 13.73
N SER A 199 -2.35 6.14 14.24
CA SER A 199 -2.67 6.22 15.68
C SER A 199 -3.75 5.22 16.09
N LEU A 200 -3.85 4.93 17.39
CA LEU A 200 -4.94 4.11 17.95
C LEU A 200 -6.31 4.71 17.67
N ARG A 201 -6.39 6.05 17.70
CA ARG A 201 -7.60 6.79 17.35
C ARG A 201 -8.02 6.56 15.89
N ASP A 202 -7.07 6.41 14.98
CA ASP A 202 -7.40 6.19 13.57
C ASP A 202 -7.84 4.74 13.30
N ILE A 203 -7.32 3.78 14.08
CA ILE A 203 -7.85 2.41 14.10
C ILE A 203 -9.33 2.44 14.50
N SER A 204 -9.68 3.06 15.64
CA SER A 204 -11.07 3.08 16.13
C SER A 204 -12.04 3.87 15.24
N LYS A 205 -11.54 4.84 14.45
CA LYS A 205 -12.39 5.54 13.47
C LYS A 205 -12.65 4.70 12.23
N THR A 206 -11.66 3.88 11.84
CA THR A 206 -11.72 3.12 10.60
C THR A 206 -12.43 1.79 10.81
N ILE A 207 -12.21 1.15 11.95
CA ILE A 207 -12.67 -0.20 12.26
C ILE A 207 -13.65 -0.12 13.43
N PRO A 208 -14.97 -0.23 13.19
CA PRO A 208 -16.02 -0.02 14.19
C PRO A 208 -15.95 -0.96 15.40
N GLU A 209 -15.27 -2.10 15.25
CA GLU A 209 -15.04 -3.08 16.31
C GLU A 209 -14.04 -2.61 17.37
N PHE A 210 -13.35 -1.48 17.14
CA PHE A 210 -12.45 -0.87 18.10
C PHE A 210 -13.02 0.43 18.64
N ASN A 211 -12.81 0.65 19.93
CA ASN A 211 -13.18 1.88 20.63
C ASN A 211 -11.93 2.55 21.17
N TYR A 212 -11.82 3.88 21.02
CA TYR A 212 -10.74 4.66 21.60
C TYR A 212 -11.27 5.58 22.70
N ASP A 213 -10.81 5.37 23.93
CA ASP A 213 -11.11 6.25 25.05
C ASP A 213 -10.14 7.44 25.03
N LYS A 214 -10.66 8.61 24.68
CA LYS A 214 -9.89 9.86 24.62
C LYS A 214 -9.34 10.31 25.98
N THR A 215 -9.97 9.89 27.07
CA THR A 215 -9.58 10.30 28.43
C THR A 215 -8.34 9.57 28.88
N THR A 216 -8.30 8.26 28.63
CA THR A 216 -7.21 7.38 29.04
C THR A 216 -6.19 7.12 27.92
N GLY A 217 -6.51 7.46 26.68
CA GLY A 217 -5.67 7.15 25.52
C GLY A 217 -5.66 5.68 25.12
N ARG A 218 -6.64 4.90 25.61
CA ARG A 218 -6.67 3.44 25.47
C ARG A 218 -7.51 2.98 24.30
N LEU A 219 -7.02 1.95 23.63
CA LEU A 219 -7.78 1.17 22.67
C LEU A 219 -8.52 0.03 23.39
N GLY A 220 -9.77 -0.21 23.00
CA GLY A 220 -10.58 -1.32 23.48
C GLY A 220 -11.37 -1.94 22.33
N LEU A 221 -12.03 -3.07 22.63
CA LEU A 221 -12.93 -3.74 21.69
C LEU A 221 -14.38 -3.34 21.93
N SER A 222 -15.17 -3.28 20.87
CA SER A 222 -16.62 -3.15 20.96
C SER A 222 -17.26 -4.49 21.33
N PRO A 223 -18.51 -4.50 21.85
CA PRO A 223 -19.25 -5.73 22.11
C PRO A 223 -19.47 -6.63 20.88
N ASP A 224 -19.40 -6.05 19.68
CA ASP A 224 -19.63 -6.77 18.42
C ASP A 224 -18.33 -7.26 17.75
N ALA A 225 -17.16 -6.96 18.34
CA ALA A 225 -15.86 -7.38 17.82
C ALA A 225 -15.75 -8.90 17.62
N ASP A 226 -16.42 -9.70 18.44
CA ASP A 226 -16.42 -11.15 18.36
C ASP A 226 -17.31 -11.70 17.23
N LYS A 227 -18.27 -10.91 16.76
CA LYS A 227 -19.19 -11.26 15.66
C LYS A 227 -18.70 -10.76 14.30
N SER A 228 -17.73 -9.87 14.28
CA SER A 228 -17.21 -9.27 13.05
C SER A 228 -16.52 -10.32 12.19
N LEU A 229 -17.08 -10.58 11.01
CA LEU A 229 -16.51 -11.52 10.05
C LEU A 229 -15.06 -11.13 9.69
N MET A 230 -14.84 -9.86 9.37
CA MET A 230 -13.55 -9.35 8.93
C MET A 230 -12.46 -9.44 9.97
N LEU A 231 -12.80 -9.21 11.24
CA LEU A 231 -11.84 -9.22 12.34
C LEU A 231 -11.51 -10.63 12.84
N ASN A 232 -12.34 -11.62 12.51
CA ASN A 232 -12.22 -12.98 13.04
C ASN A 232 -11.86 -14.03 11.98
N ALA A 233 -12.24 -13.85 10.72
CA ALA A 233 -11.87 -14.76 9.66
C ALA A 233 -10.44 -14.45 9.15
N PRO A 234 -9.47 -15.38 9.31
CA PRO A 234 -8.07 -15.13 8.99
C PRO A 234 -7.82 -14.86 7.49
N ILE A 235 -8.70 -15.32 6.60
CA ILE A 235 -8.55 -15.13 5.15
C ILE A 235 -8.49 -13.66 4.72
N PHE A 236 -9.11 -12.76 5.48
CA PHE A 236 -9.14 -11.33 5.14
C PHE A 236 -7.83 -10.58 5.39
N THR A 237 -6.84 -11.22 6.03
CA THR A 237 -5.49 -10.67 6.10
C THR A 237 -4.70 -10.90 4.82
N ASP A 238 -4.97 -11.99 4.10
CA ASP A 238 -4.22 -12.45 2.94
C ASP A 238 -5.16 -12.79 1.78
N THR A 239 -5.56 -11.76 1.04
CA THR A 239 -6.24 -11.90 -0.25
C THR A 239 -5.29 -12.36 -1.35
N ILE A 240 -5.81 -12.80 -2.51
CA ILE A 240 -5.06 -13.38 -3.65
C ILE A 240 -3.82 -12.57 -4.02
N HIS A 241 -3.90 -11.23 -4.00
CA HIS A 241 -2.79 -10.38 -4.44
C HIS A 241 -1.89 -9.88 -3.31
N SER A 242 -2.09 -10.35 -2.07
CA SER A 242 -1.33 -9.92 -0.89
C SER A 242 0.17 -10.16 -1.04
N SER A 243 0.56 -11.29 -1.63
CA SER A 243 1.97 -11.67 -1.82
C SER A 243 2.49 -11.43 -3.24
N HIS A 244 1.74 -10.72 -4.09
CA HIS A 244 2.12 -10.56 -5.49
C HIS A 244 3.32 -9.62 -5.61
N GLU A 245 4.49 -10.13 -6.03
CA GLU A 245 5.77 -9.39 -6.05
C GLU A 245 5.74 -8.10 -6.89
N LYS A 246 4.88 -8.04 -7.92
CA LYS A 246 4.70 -6.85 -8.76
C LYS A 246 3.52 -5.96 -8.35
N LYS A 247 2.91 -6.20 -7.18
CA LYS A 247 1.81 -5.39 -6.66
C LYS A 247 2.29 -3.96 -6.49
N LEU A 248 1.77 -3.07 -7.32
CA LEU A 248 1.91 -1.62 -7.17
C LEU A 248 0.52 -1.07 -6.88
N ASP A 249 0.21 -0.90 -5.60
CA ASP A 249 -1.09 -0.40 -5.18
C ASP A 249 -1.15 1.12 -5.30
N ARG A 250 -1.86 1.60 -6.32
CA ARG A 250 -2.01 3.04 -6.59
C ARG A 250 -3.05 3.71 -5.69
N SER A 251 -3.87 2.94 -4.97
CA SER A 251 -4.85 3.52 -4.04
C SER A 251 -4.21 3.95 -2.73
N ARG A 252 -3.11 3.30 -2.37
CA ARG A 252 -2.40 3.56 -1.12
C ARG A 252 -1.56 4.82 -1.22
N THR A 253 -1.75 5.68 -0.24
CA THR A 253 -0.99 6.91 -0.05
C THR A 253 -0.43 6.94 1.35
N ILE A 254 0.84 7.33 1.46
CA ILE A 254 1.51 7.51 2.75
C ILE A 254 1.83 8.99 2.87
N SER A 255 1.41 9.61 3.97
CA SER A 255 1.81 10.97 4.31
C SER A 255 2.98 10.93 5.28
N ALA A 256 4.10 11.52 4.90
CA ALA A 256 5.28 11.56 5.76
C ALA A 256 6.10 12.84 5.52
N LEU A 257 6.86 13.23 6.55
CA LEU A 257 7.87 14.27 6.40
C LEU A 257 9.04 13.72 5.59
N ALA A 258 9.34 14.37 4.47
CA ALA A 258 10.38 13.92 3.55
C ALA A 258 11.53 14.94 3.51
N ILE A 259 12.75 14.46 3.73
CA ILE A 259 13.98 15.21 3.55
C ILE A 259 14.48 14.99 2.12
N TYR A 260 14.63 16.10 1.39
CA TYR A 260 15.28 16.08 0.09
C TYR A 260 16.70 15.55 0.21
N SER A 261 17.01 14.49 -0.54
CA SER A 261 18.33 13.87 -0.56
C SER A 261 19.19 14.43 -1.69
N LYS A 262 18.75 14.19 -2.92
CA LYS A 262 19.49 14.56 -4.12
C LYS A 262 18.61 14.53 -5.36
N THR A 263 19.09 15.18 -6.41
CA THR A 263 18.56 15.04 -7.77
C THR A 263 19.49 14.12 -8.56
N THR A 264 18.94 13.11 -9.23
CA THR A 264 19.69 12.15 -10.05
C THR A 264 19.06 11.97 -11.42
N TYR A 265 19.87 11.63 -12.42
CA TYR A 265 19.37 11.26 -13.74
C TYR A 265 18.64 9.89 -13.70
N PRO A 266 17.51 9.72 -14.41
CA PRO A 266 16.77 10.74 -15.15
C PRO A 266 16.00 11.67 -14.20
N ASP A 267 16.10 13.00 -14.40
CA ASP A 267 15.54 14.11 -13.59
C ASP A 267 14.55 13.70 -12.49
N CYS A 268 15.10 13.08 -11.45
CA CYS A 268 14.37 12.46 -10.36
C CYS A 268 14.89 13.07 -9.07
N GLN A 269 13.99 13.66 -8.31
CA GLN A 269 14.27 14.07 -6.95
C GLN A 269 14.00 12.87 -6.03
N ARG A 270 15.02 12.47 -5.29
CA ARG A 270 14.95 11.41 -4.30
C ARG A 270 14.78 12.06 -2.93
N PHE A 271 13.85 11.53 -2.15
CA PHE A 271 13.59 11.95 -0.78
C PHE A 271 13.70 10.74 0.14
N PHE A 272 14.21 10.98 1.33
CA PHE A 272 14.14 10.02 2.43
C PHE A 272 13.11 10.52 3.42
N THR A 273 12.36 9.62 4.02
CA THR A 273 11.46 9.98 5.11
C THR A 273 12.23 10.25 6.40
N ASP A 274 11.90 11.35 7.08
CA ASP A 274 12.50 11.79 8.35
C ASP A 274 11.92 11.06 9.57
N ASP A 275 10.93 10.21 9.33
CA ASP A 275 10.30 9.40 10.36
C ASP A 275 11.05 8.07 10.50
N GLU A 276 11.59 7.83 11.70
CA GLU A 276 12.36 6.63 12.04
C GLU A 276 11.56 5.34 11.80
N LYS A 277 10.23 5.39 11.90
CA LYS A 277 9.34 4.22 11.71
C LYS A 277 9.25 3.75 10.26
N ILE A 278 9.61 4.61 9.31
CA ILE A 278 9.54 4.35 7.86
C ILE A 278 10.90 4.61 7.20
N ARG A 279 11.98 4.46 7.97
CA ARG A 279 13.37 4.65 7.56
C ARG A 279 13.77 3.57 6.54
N GLY A 280 13.49 3.84 5.27
CA GLY A 280 13.68 2.89 4.16
C GLY A 280 12.63 3.01 3.07
N VAL A 281 11.50 3.67 3.37
CA VAL A 281 10.56 4.12 2.35
C VAL A 281 11.20 5.27 1.57
N GLU A 282 11.38 5.08 0.27
CA GLU A 282 11.97 6.07 -0.61
C GLU A 282 10.88 6.73 -1.46
N ALA A 283 10.78 8.05 -1.43
CA ALA A 283 9.93 8.78 -2.36
C ALA A 283 10.78 9.27 -3.55
N ARG A 284 10.27 9.05 -4.76
CA ARG A 284 10.87 9.52 -6.01
C ARG A 284 9.87 10.37 -6.77
N ILE A 285 10.22 11.63 -6.99
CA ILE A 285 9.45 12.54 -7.84
C ILE A 285 10.15 12.64 -9.18
N PHE A 286 9.49 12.14 -10.23
CA PHE A 286 9.98 12.24 -11.59
C PHE A 286 9.43 13.51 -12.24
N TRP A 287 10.33 14.35 -12.74
CA TRP A 287 9.93 15.55 -13.45
C TRP A 287 9.53 15.12 -14.86
N LYS A 288 8.23 15.22 -15.18
CA LYS A 288 7.77 15.07 -16.57
C LYS A 288 8.33 16.28 -17.33
N ARG A 289 9.45 16.10 -18.06
CA ARG A 289 9.94 17.15 -18.96
C ARG A 289 8.78 17.52 -19.88
N PRO A 290 8.42 18.80 -20.02
CA PRO A 290 7.57 19.22 -21.12
C PRO A 290 8.21 18.68 -22.40
N ARG A 291 7.44 18.00 -23.25
CA ARG A 291 7.91 17.72 -24.60
C ARG A 291 8.24 19.09 -25.21
N GLN A 292 9.51 19.33 -25.49
CA GLN A 292 9.88 20.40 -26.42
C GLN A 292 9.48 19.91 -27.81
N ASP A 293 8.19 19.96 -28.10
CA ASP A 293 7.72 19.98 -29.49
C ASP A 293 8.05 21.38 -30.00
N GLY A 294 9.24 21.52 -30.59
CA GLY A 294 9.71 22.80 -31.12
C GLY A 294 11.20 22.81 -31.42
N ASN A 295 11.56 22.43 -32.65
CA ASN A 295 12.78 22.76 -33.37
C ASN A 295 14.07 22.89 -32.54
N MET A 296 14.83 21.79 -32.43
CA MET A 296 16.29 21.91 -32.36
C MET A 296 16.86 21.96 -33.79
N PRO A 297 17.73 22.92 -34.11
CA PRO A 297 18.51 22.86 -35.35
C PRO A 297 19.49 21.68 -35.26
N GLN A 298 19.57 20.91 -36.34
CA GLN A 298 20.62 19.93 -36.55
C GLN A 298 21.97 20.65 -36.58
N ASN A 299 22.80 20.46 -35.55
CA ASN A 299 24.23 20.71 -35.67
C ASN A 299 24.94 19.37 -35.80
N GLY A 300 25.33 19.07 -37.04
CA GLY A 300 26.30 18.04 -37.36
C GLY A 300 27.74 18.51 -37.13
N ASN A 301 28.57 17.54 -36.78
CA ASN A 301 30.00 17.37 -37.11
C ASN A 301 30.99 18.54 -36.90
N GLY A 302 31.89 18.33 -35.92
CA GLY A 302 33.34 18.24 -36.16
C GLY A 302 34.18 19.53 -36.26
N PRO A 303 35.44 19.53 -35.78
CA PRO A 303 36.27 20.73 -35.67
C PRO A 303 37.11 20.99 -36.93
N GLN A 304 37.21 22.25 -37.36
CA GLN A 304 38.28 22.71 -38.24
C GLN A 304 38.83 24.08 -37.82
N ASN A 305 40.15 24.11 -37.68
CA ASN A 305 41.00 25.30 -37.46
C ASN A 305 41.13 26.13 -38.75
N GLY A 306 41.33 27.45 -38.64
CA GLY A 306 41.92 28.27 -39.71
C GLY A 306 41.61 29.78 -39.72
N ASN A 307 42.45 30.56 -39.04
CA ASN A 307 42.82 31.99 -39.18
C ASN A 307 42.06 33.01 -40.08
N GLY A 308 41.60 34.10 -39.43
CA GLY A 308 41.89 35.52 -39.81
C GLY A 308 40.94 36.29 -40.76
N PRO A 309 41.02 37.64 -40.83
CA PRO A 309 40.12 38.58 -40.13
C PRO A 309 39.35 39.56 -41.05
N GLN A 310 38.25 40.17 -40.58
CA GLN A 310 37.94 41.63 -40.68
C GLN A 310 36.50 42.01 -40.28
N ASN A 311 36.41 43.00 -39.37
CA ASN A 311 35.52 44.17 -39.24
C ASN A 311 34.05 44.15 -39.73
N GLY A 312 33.16 44.68 -38.88
CA GLY A 312 32.06 45.54 -39.33
C GLY A 312 30.78 45.57 -38.48
N ASN A 313 30.68 46.57 -37.59
CA ASN A 313 29.50 47.36 -37.19
C ASN A 313 28.27 46.73 -36.48
N GLY A 314 27.87 47.36 -35.36
CA GLY A 314 26.60 47.16 -34.63
C GLY A 314 25.35 47.68 -35.36
N PRO A 315 24.20 48.00 -34.70
CA PRO A 315 24.07 48.45 -33.32
C PRO A 315 22.91 47.83 -32.49
N GLN A 316 22.87 48.33 -31.26
CA GLN A 316 21.91 48.18 -30.17
C GLN A 316 20.44 48.49 -30.54
N ASN A 317 19.48 47.74 -29.96
CA ASN A 317 18.31 48.30 -29.25
C ASN A 317 17.55 47.15 -28.54
N VAL A 318 17.51 47.11 -27.21
CA VAL A 318 16.45 47.66 -26.33
C VAL A 318 15.06 47.09 -26.66
N ASN A 319 14.60 46.10 -25.88
CA ASN A 319 13.42 46.25 -25.02
C ASN A 319 13.15 45.01 -24.16
N ARG A 320 13.06 45.27 -22.86
CA ARG A 320 12.68 44.35 -21.78
C ARG A 320 11.29 44.76 -21.29
N PRO A 321 10.36 43.84 -21.07
CA PRO A 321 9.39 43.97 -19.97
C PRO A 321 9.60 42.82 -18.99
N LYS A 322 10.14 43.10 -17.80
CA LYS A 322 9.41 43.35 -16.55
C LYS A 322 8.43 42.22 -16.17
N THR A 323 8.99 41.34 -15.34
CA THR A 323 8.39 40.46 -14.33
C THR A 323 7.08 40.98 -13.71
N ARG A 324 6.06 40.12 -13.66
CA ARG A 324 4.98 40.18 -12.66
C ARG A 324 5.12 38.98 -11.71
N ASN A 325 5.18 39.28 -10.42
CA ASN A 325 5.15 38.33 -9.30
C ASN A 325 3.75 37.69 -9.14
N PRO A 326 3.67 36.50 -8.52
CA PRO A 326 2.39 35.85 -8.17
C PRO A 326 1.85 36.34 -6.81
N PRO A 327 0.53 36.29 -6.57
CA PRO A 327 -0.06 36.28 -5.23
C PRO A 327 0.02 34.83 -4.69
N GLY A 328 0.04 34.51 -3.41
CA GLY A 328 -0.14 35.24 -2.17
C GLY A 328 -0.27 34.14 -1.10
N LYS A 329 0.45 34.30 0.01
CA LYS A 329 0.57 33.33 1.11
C LYS A 329 -0.75 33.19 1.87
N THR A 330 -1.08 31.97 2.31
CA THR A 330 -1.97 31.74 3.46
C THR A 330 -1.37 30.73 4.43
N ALA A 331 -1.05 31.27 5.61
CA ALA A 331 -1.05 30.69 6.95
C ALA A 331 -0.52 29.26 7.17
N ALA A 332 0.75 29.18 7.60
CA ALA A 332 1.24 28.13 8.47
C ALA A 332 0.65 28.35 9.89
N MET A 333 -0.06 27.35 10.41
CA MET A 333 -0.50 27.32 11.81
C MET A 333 0.66 26.86 12.71
N ASN A 334 0.82 27.57 13.81
CA ASN A 334 1.85 27.42 14.83
C ASN A 334 1.80 26.06 15.54
N CYS A 335 2.94 25.37 15.61
CA CYS A 335 3.23 24.38 16.65
C CYS A 335 3.90 25.08 17.85
N PRO A 336 3.41 24.92 19.10
CA PRO A 336 4.09 25.44 20.27
C PRO A 336 5.31 24.57 20.61
N ARG A 337 6.51 25.19 20.56
CA ARG A 337 7.75 24.65 21.15
C ARG A 337 7.59 24.57 22.67
N LYS A 338 7.65 23.37 23.25
CA LYS A 338 7.93 23.18 24.68
C LYS A 338 9.39 23.56 24.95
N THR A 339 9.60 24.63 25.68
CA THR A 339 10.89 25.00 26.29
C THR A 339 11.14 24.12 27.51
N THR A 340 12.25 23.39 27.47
CA THR A 340 12.81 22.64 28.60
C THR A 340 13.33 23.62 29.66
N SER A 341 12.66 23.70 30.79
CA SER A 341 13.20 24.35 32.00
C SER A 341 13.57 23.27 33.00
N GLN A 342 14.88 23.06 33.16
CA GLN A 342 15.45 22.28 34.26
C GLN A 342 15.10 22.94 35.60
N ILE A 343 14.52 22.18 36.53
CA ILE A 343 14.56 22.53 37.96
C ILE A 343 15.07 21.33 38.74
N LYS A 344 16.13 21.62 39.49
CA LYS A 344 16.94 20.77 40.38
C LYS A 344 16.12 19.99 41.40
N ALA A 345 16.56 18.74 41.59
CA ALA A 345 16.30 17.96 42.79
C ALA A 345 16.80 18.66 44.07
N ARG A 346 15.98 18.61 45.12
CA ARG A 346 16.39 18.72 46.52
C ARG A 346 15.51 17.79 47.35
N ASN A 347 16.12 16.75 47.89
CA ASN A 347 15.86 16.20 49.22
C ASN A 347 17.16 15.51 49.64
N PRO A 348 17.57 15.62 50.91
CA PRO A 348 16.90 14.83 51.95
C PRO A 348 16.80 15.50 53.33
N GLN A 349 15.86 15.01 54.14
CA GLN A 349 16.07 14.69 55.56
C GLN A 349 14.91 13.82 56.07
N ASN A 350 15.16 12.50 56.12
CA ASN A 350 15.24 11.73 57.35
C ASN A 350 16.17 10.54 57.11
#